data_AF-A0A3M0SQT5-F1
#
_entry.id   AF-A0A3M0SQT5-F1
#
_cell.length_a   1.000
_cell.length_b   1.000
_cell.length_c   1.000
_cell.angle_alpha   90.00
_cell.angle_beta   90.00
_cell.angle_gamma   90.00
#
_symmetry.space_group_name_H-M   'P 1'
#
loop_
_entity.id
_entity.type
_entity.pdbx_description
1 polymer ?
#
loop_
_entity_poly.entity_id
_entity_poly.type
_entity_poly.pdbx_seq_one_letter_code
_entity_poly.pdbx_strand_id
1 'polypeptide(L)'
;MIEMGRLFTSESVTEGHPDKICDQIVEYEGEKPVRVDTVLISSQHDENITHDKIEKDLIEFVIKSVIPHKFIDSNTRYLVNPTGRFVKGGPEADSGLTGRKIIVDTYGGYGRHGGGAFSGKDPTKVDRSGAYAARWVAKNLVAAGAADKIEVEIAYAIGVARPVSISVDTFNTEKISKDKILEIINKLFDLRPGAIIRDLDLRRPIYIKTAAYGHFGRTDIDLPWERLDKVNEIKKELDSSLSLKI
;
A
#
# COMPACT_ATOMS: atom_id res chain seq x y z
N MET A 1 12.79 -0.72 -36.35
CA MET A 1 11.72 -1.21 -35.46
C MET A 1 12.26 -2.44 -34.76
N ILE A 2 12.60 -2.32 -33.48
CA ILE A 2 13.03 -3.44 -32.64
C ILE A 2 11.93 -3.59 -31.58
N GLU A 3 11.30 -4.75 -31.58
CA GLU A 3 10.29 -5.17 -30.61
C GLU A 3 10.89 -5.11 -29.20
N MET A 4 10.36 -4.23 -28.35
CA MET A 4 10.66 -4.24 -26.91
C MET A 4 10.03 -5.50 -26.31
N GLY A 5 10.82 -6.56 -26.20
CA GLY A 5 10.49 -7.77 -25.47
C GLY A 5 10.07 -7.44 -24.04
N ARG A 6 8.91 -7.97 -23.63
CA ARG A 6 8.32 -7.80 -22.31
C ARG A 6 9.29 -8.26 -21.22
N LEU A 7 9.68 -7.34 -20.34
CA LEU A 7 10.30 -7.64 -19.05
C LEU A 7 9.21 -8.18 -18.12
N PHE A 8 9.23 -9.48 -17.82
CA PHE A 8 8.30 -10.10 -16.87
C PHE A 8 9.03 -10.39 -15.57
N THR A 9 8.64 -9.69 -14.50
CA THR A 9 9.32 -9.81 -13.21
C THR A 9 8.34 -9.43 -12.09
N SER A 10 8.33 -10.21 -11.01
CA SER A 10 7.70 -9.83 -9.73
C SER A 10 8.67 -9.05 -8.82
N GLU A 11 9.78 -8.57 -9.40
CA GLU A 11 10.70 -7.47 -9.02
C GLU A 11 12.01 -7.75 -9.78
N SER A 12 12.50 -6.90 -10.68
CA SER A 12 13.81 -7.13 -11.34
C SER A 12 14.54 -5.85 -11.59
N VAL A 13 15.88 -5.94 -11.54
CA VAL A 13 16.68 -5.85 -12.79
C VAL A 13 17.81 -6.91 -12.77
N THR A 14 17.84 -7.78 -13.80
CA THR A 14 18.86 -8.83 -14.18
C THR A 14 18.83 -10.21 -13.51
N GLU A 15 19.60 -11.16 -14.10
CA GLU A 15 19.61 -12.62 -13.82
C GLU A 15 19.84 -12.93 -12.33
N GLY A 16 18.73 -13.17 -11.63
CA GLY A 16 18.69 -13.51 -10.22
C GLY A 16 17.28 -13.98 -9.85
N HIS A 17 17.23 -15.05 -9.05
CA HIS A 17 16.05 -15.81 -8.63
C HIS A 17 15.02 -14.95 -7.83
N PRO A 18 13.77 -15.42 -7.63
CA PRO A 18 12.63 -14.54 -7.32
C PRO A 18 12.52 -14.04 -5.87
N ASP A 19 13.48 -14.33 -4.98
CA ASP A 19 13.39 -13.97 -3.55
C ASP A 19 14.14 -12.66 -3.23
N LYS A 20 13.42 -11.67 -2.69
CA LYS A 20 13.92 -10.34 -2.34
C LYS A 20 13.27 -9.80 -1.07
N ILE A 21 14.06 -9.14 -0.23
CA ILE A 21 13.60 -8.34 0.91
C ILE A 21 14.28 -6.98 0.83
N CYS A 22 13.50 -5.90 0.78
CA CYS A 22 13.99 -4.54 0.93
C CYS A 22 13.39 -3.90 2.18
N ASP A 23 14.24 -3.26 2.98
CA ASP A 23 13.84 -2.45 4.13
C ASP A 23 14.50 -1.07 4.02
N GLN A 24 13.77 -0.02 4.40
CA GLN A 24 14.20 1.37 4.29
C GLN A 24 14.02 2.08 5.62
N ILE A 25 15.14 2.58 6.17
CA ILE A 25 15.12 3.46 7.34
C ILE A 25 15.07 4.88 6.81
N VAL A 26 13.90 5.50 6.86
CA VAL A 26 13.67 6.88 6.43
C VAL A 26 13.73 7.80 7.65
N GLU A 27 14.49 8.88 7.55
CA GLU A 27 14.49 9.94 8.55
C GLU A 27 13.34 10.91 8.33
N TYR A 28 12.76 11.36 9.43
CA TYR A 28 11.62 12.29 9.45
C TYR A 28 11.93 13.52 10.29
N GLU A 29 11.55 14.68 9.77
CA GLU A 29 11.37 15.91 10.56
C GLU A 29 9.87 16.12 10.80
N GLY A 30 9.41 15.74 11.98
CA GLY A 30 7.97 15.64 12.26
C GLY A 30 7.32 14.57 11.39
N GLU A 31 6.34 14.95 10.56
CA GLU A 31 5.64 14.04 9.63
C GLU A 31 6.23 14.04 8.20
N LYS A 32 7.32 14.80 7.95
CA LYS A 32 7.90 14.93 6.61
C LYS A 32 9.14 14.04 6.46
N PRO A 33 9.19 13.12 5.47
CA PRO A 33 10.41 12.38 5.19
C PRO A 33 11.46 13.33 4.59
N VAL A 34 12.69 13.27 5.10
CA VAL A 34 13.77 14.18 4.71
C VAL A 34 14.91 13.47 3.97
N ARG A 35 15.28 12.25 4.37
CA ARG A 35 16.30 11.43 3.70
C ARG A 35 16.10 9.95 3.97
N VAL A 36 16.70 9.10 3.14
CA VAL A 36 16.87 7.67 3.42
C VAL A 36 18.20 7.50 4.13
N ASP A 37 18.14 7.04 5.38
CA ASP A 37 19.34 6.75 6.17
C ASP A 37 19.99 5.44 5.74
N THR A 38 19.19 4.38 5.63
CA THR A 38 19.68 3.05 5.27
C THR A 38 18.77 2.40 4.25
N VAL A 39 19.34 1.84 3.20
CA VAL A 39 18.67 0.91 2.28
C VAL A 39 19.27 -0.46 2.48
N LEU A 40 18.44 -1.42 2.88
CA LEU A 40 18.79 -2.83 2.94
C LEU A 40 18.18 -3.52 1.72
N ILE A 41 18.99 -4.30 1.00
CA ILE A 41 18.51 -5.20 -0.03
C ILE A 41 19.22 -6.55 0.08
N SER A 42 18.41 -7.61 0.16
CA SER A 42 18.89 -8.99 0.04
C SER A 42 18.26 -9.58 -1.21
N SER A 43 19.09 -10.01 -2.16
CA SER A 43 18.66 -10.66 -3.40
C SER A 43 19.36 -12.00 -3.56
N GLN A 44 18.57 -13.04 -3.86
CA GLN A 44 19.13 -14.33 -4.24
C GLN A 44 19.94 -14.20 -5.54
N HIS A 45 21.07 -14.90 -5.64
CA HIS A 45 22.00 -14.79 -6.77
C HIS A 45 22.64 -16.13 -7.15
N ASP A 46 23.21 -16.19 -8.35
CA ASP A 46 24.01 -17.33 -8.81
C ASP A 46 25.33 -17.42 -8.02
N GLU A 47 25.85 -18.64 -7.86
CA GLU A 47 27.08 -18.89 -7.10
C GLU A 47 28.35 -18.30 -7.73
N ASN A 48 28.32 -18.01 -9.03
CA ASN A 48 29.47 -17.53 -9.78
C ASN A 48 29.55 -15.99 -9.82
N ILE A 49 28.58 -15.28 -9.25
CA ILE A 49 28.57 -13.81 -9.22
C ILE A 49 29.26 -13.32 -7.95
N THR A 50 30.19 -12.37 -8.10
CA THR A 50 30.89 -11.74 -6.98
C THR A 50 29.99 -10.77 -6.23
N HIS A 51 30.19 -10.66 -4.92
CA HIS A 51 29.45 -9.71 -4.08
C HIS A 51 29.62 -8.26 -4.55
N ASP A 52 30.85 -7.82 -4.88
CA ASP A 52 31.12 -6.48 -5.43
C ASP A 52 30.27 -6.15 -6.66
N LYS A 53 30.05 -7.13 -7.55
CA LYS A 53 29.23 -6.95 -8.74
C LYS A 53 27.75 -6.82 -8.35
N ILE A 54 27.26 -7.68 -7.46
CA ILE A 54 25.88 -7.63 -6.96
C ILE A 54 25.61 -6.29 -6.30
N GLU A 55 26.51 -5.83 -5.42
CA GLU A 55 26.39 -4.56 -4.72
C GLU A 55 26.32 -3.39 -5.69
N LYS A 56 27.26 -3.31 -6.63
CA LYS A 56 27.30 -2.25 -7.64
C LYS A 56 26.03 -2.25 -8.50
N ASP A 57 25.62 -3.41 -9.00
CA ASP A 57 24.48 -3.52 -9.90
C ASP A 57 23.15 -3.22 -9.18
N LEU A 58 22.97 -3.68 -7.94
CA LEU A 58 21.77 -3.38 -7.16
C LEU A 58 21.70 -1.91 -6.76
N ILE A 59 22.81 -1.29 -6.35
CA ILE A 59 22.81 0.14 -6.03
C ILE A 59 22.48 0.98 -7.27
N GLU A 60 23.12 0.70 -8.41
CA GLU A 60 22.99 1.53 -9.60
C GLU A 60 21.66 1.31 -10.33
N PHE A 61 21.29 0.06 -10.59
CA PHE A 61 20.15 -0.25 -11.46
C PHE A 61 18.84 -0.47 -10.71
N VAL A 62 18.88 -0.67 -9.38
CA VAL A 62 17.66 -0.90 -8.57
C VAL A 62 17.44 0.24 -7.58
N ILE A 63 18.40 0.52 -6.69
CA ILE A 63 18.17 1.48 -5.61
C ILE A 63 18.06 2.90 -6.15
N LYS A 64 19.02 3.34 -6.96
CA LYS A 64 19.00 4.70 -7.54
C LYS A 64 17.94 4.90 -8.63
N SER A 65 17.45 3.84 -9.25
CA SER A 65 16.37 3.94 -10.26
C SER A 65 14.99 4.10 -9.62
N VAL A 66 14.81 3.65 -8.37
CA VAL A 66 13.53 3.68 -7.65
C VAL A 66 13.45 4.83 -6.64
N ILE A 67 14.51 5.06 -5.86
CA ILE A 67 14.50 6.08 -4.80
C ILE A 67 14.83 7.45 -5.42
N PRO A 68 13.96 8.47 -5.26
CA PRO A 68 14.24 9.81 -5.77
C PRO A 68 15.56 10.37 -5.22
N HIS A 69 16.42 10.88 -6.11
CA HIS A 69 17.75 11.40 -5.75
C HIS A 69 17.76 12.41 -4.58
N LYS A 70 16.69 13.20 -4.42
CA LYS A 70 16.56 14.16 -3.32
C LYS A 70 16.58 13.54 -1.92
N PHE A 71 16.33 12.24 -1.79
CA PHE A 71 16.35 11.52 -0.51
C PHE A 71 17.64 10.71 -0.30
N ILE A 72 18.53 10.67 -1.29
CA ILE A 72 19.83 9.98 -1.20
C ILE A 72 20.91 11.04 -1.01
N ASP A 73 21.79 10.82 -0.04
CA ASP A 73 22.96 11.67 0.19
C ASP A 73 24.23 10.83 0.44
N SER A 74 25.36 11.51 0.67
CA SER A 74 26.65 10.85 0.92
C SER A 74 26.68 10.04 2.22
N ASN A 75 25.71 10.23 3.11
CA ASN A 75 25.59 9.51 4.37
C ASN A 75 24.58 8.34 4.28
N THR A 76 23.89 8.15 3.15
CA THR A 76 22.98 7.03 2.95
C THR A 76 23.78 5.72 2.95
N ARG A 77 23.45 4.82 3.88
CA ARG A 77 24.10 3.51 3.99
C ARG A 77 23.39 2.49 3.10
N TYR A 78 24.16 1.76 2.32
CA TYR A 78 23.67 0.64 1.52
C TYR A 78 24.12 -0.67 2.16
N LEU A 79 23.17 -1.53 2.51
CA LEU A 79 23.42 -2.87 3.03
C LEU A 79 22.96 -3.87 1.97
N VAL A 80 23.89 -4.31 1.11
CA VAL A 80 23.59 -5.25 0.03
C VAL A 80 24.07 -6.65 0.40
N ASN A 81 23.14 -7.61 0.44
CA ASN A 81 23.38 -9.01 0.82
C ASN A 81 24.31 -9.12 2.05
N PRO A 82 23.93 -8.56 3.22
CA PRO A 82 24.84 -8.48 4.38
C PRO A 82 25.25 -9.85 4.94
N THR A 83 24.50 -10.91 4.63
CA THR A 83 24.86 -12.31 4.95
C THR A 83 25.97 -12.87 4.04
N GLY A 84 26.40 -12.10 3.04
CA GLY A 84 27.33 -12.47 2.00
C GLY A 84 26.64 -13.29 0.91
N ARG A 85 26.53 -14.60 1.11
CA ARG A 85 26.09 -15.55 0.08
C ARG A 85 24.63 -15.94 0.26
N PHE A 86 23.78 -15.58 -0.70
CA PHE A 86 22.37 -15.94 -0.76
C PHE A 86 22.06 -16.70 -2.06
N VAL A 87 22.53 -17.95 -2.15
CA VAL A 87 22.37 -18.79 -3.36
C VAL A 87 21.12 -19.67 -3.28
N LYS A 88 20.79 -20.18 -2.09
CA LYS A 88 19.57 -20.97 -1.85
C LYS A 88 18.47 -20.06 -1.31
N GLY A 89 17.30 -20.09 -1.94
CA GLY A 89 16.16 -19.24 -1.61
C GLY A 89 14.84 -19.85 -2.06
N GLY A 90 13.74 -19.12 -1.85
CA GLY A 90 12.40 -19.61 -2.18
C GLY A 90 11.98 -20.83 -1.33
N PRO A 91 11.05 -21.66 -1.83
CA PRO A 91 10.47 -22.76 -1.05
C PRO A 91 11.45 -23.83 -0.56
N GLU A 92 12.64 -23.95 -1.17
CA GLU A 92 13.71 -24.84 -0.67
C GLU A 92 14.25 -24.36 0.68
N ALA A 93 14.32 -23.04 0.87
CA ALA A 93 14.95 -22.41 2.03
C ALA A 93 13.95 -21.93 3.09
N ASP A 94 12.76 -21.47 2.69
CA ASP A 94 11.71 -21.00 3.59
C ASP A 94 10.31 -21.43 3.13
N SER A 95 9.50 -21.91 4.07
CA SER A 95 8.12 -22.31 3.78
C SER A 95 7.23 -21.08 3.64
N GLY A 96 6.73 -20.83 2.43
CA GLY A 96 5.77 -19.77 2.16
C GLY A 96 4.34 -20.14 2.56
N LEU A 97 3.63 -19.22 3.24
CA LEU A 97 2.21 -19.37 3.54
C LEU A 97 1.43 -18.10 3.15
N THR A 98 0.22 -18.30 2.64
CA THR A 98 -0.70 -17.20 2.31
C THR A 98 -1.01 -16.37 3.56
N GLY A 99 -0.98 -15.05 3.44
CA GLY A 99 -1.33 -14.15 4.54
C GLY A 99 -0.24 -13.96 5.61
N ARG A 100 1.03 -14.26 5.30
CA ARG A 100 2.17 -14.01 6.19
C ARG A 100 2.93 -12.72 5.87
N LYS A 101 2.37 -11.85 5.01
CA LYS A 101 2.95 -10.57 4.60
C LYS A 101 1.95 -9.41 4.72
N ILE A 102 0.97 -9.51 5.61
CA ILE A 102 -0.16 -8.55 5.73
C ILE A 102 0.25 -7.08 5.95
N ILE A 103 1.37 -6.82 6.63
CA ILE A 103 1.87 -5.45 6.81
C ILE A 103 2.54 -4.92 5.53
N VAL A 104 3.23 -5.78 4.79
CA VAL A 104 3.79 -5.47 3.47
C VAL A 104 2.68 -5.27 2.44
N ASP A 105 1.59 -6.04 2.54
CA ASP A 105 0.42 -5.90 1.68
C ASP A 105 -0.32 -4.55 1.87
N THR A 106 -0.09 -3.86 2.99
CA THR A 106 -0.84 -2.68 3.40
C THR A 106 0.00 -1.40 3.48
N TYR A 107 0.40 -0.98 4.68
CA TYR A 107 0.94 0.35 4.94
C TYR A 107 2.34 0.34 5.56
N GLY A 108 3.04 -0.80 5.51
CA GLY A 108 4.42 -0.90 6.00
C GLY A 108 4.59 -0.58 7.49
N GLY A 109 3.54 -0.75 8.29
CA GLY A 109 3.52 -0.47 9.73
C GLY A 109 3.12 0.96 10.10
N TYR A 110 2.89 1.85 9.12
CA TYR A 110 2.47 3.22 9.38
C TYR A 110 1.01 3.32 9.86
N GLY A 111 0.14 2.44 9.37
CA GLY A 111 -1.26 2.34 9.78
C GLY A 111 -1.53 1.09 10.61
N ARG A 112 -2.62 1.12 11.37
CA ARG A 112 -3.09 -0.04 12.15
C ARG A 112 -3.66 -1.12 11.24
N HIS A 113 -3.65 -2.37 11.70
CA HIS A 113 -4.08 -3.53 10.92
C HIS A 113 -4.98 -4.46 11.73
N GLY A 114 -6.13 -4.85 11.18
CA GLY A 114 -7.13 -5.71 11.85
C GLY A 114 -6.82 -7.21 11.85
N GLY A 115 -5.70 -7.62 11.25
CA GLY A 115 -5.19 -9.00 11.25
C GLY A 115 -5.65 -9.88 10.08
N GLY A 116 -6.69 -9.47 9.34
CA GLY A 116 -7.19 -10.23 8.19
C GLY A 116 -6.26 -10.20 6.98
N ALA A 117 -5.86 -11.37 6.47
CA ALA A 117 -5.14 -11.49 5.20
C ALA A 117 -6.04 -11.23 3.98
N PHE A 118 -5.46 -10.83 2.84
CA PHE A 118 -6.22 -10.56 1.62
C PHE A 118 -6.26 -11.74 0.66
N SER A 119 -5.10 -12.25 0.22
CA SER A 119 -4.97 -13.31 -0.81
C SER A 119 -5.76 -14.59 -0.47
N GLY A 120 -6.33 -15.24 -1.49
CA GLY A 120 -7.16 -16.44 -1.35
C GLY A 120 -8.64 -16.23 -0.96
N LYS A 121 -9.09 -14.99 -0.76
CA LYS A 121 -10.46 -14.66 -0.34
C LYS A 121 -11.27 -14.01 -1.46
N ASP A 122 -12.50 -14.44 -1.70
CA ASP A 122 -13.42 -13.72 -2.59
C ASP A 122 -13.97 -12.45 -1.88
N PRO A 123 -14.59 -11.49 -2.59
CA PRO A 123 -14.89 -10.18 -2.01
C PRO A 123 -16.08 -10.19 -1.04
N THR A 124 -16.74 -11.33 -0.81
CA THR A 124 -17.67 -11.48 0.31
C THR A 124 -16.97 -11.47 1.67
N LYS A 125 -15.64 -11.70 1.70
CA LYS A 125 -14.85 -11.70 2.93
C LYS A 125 -14.40 -10.27 3.22
N VAL A 126 -14.98 -9.69 4.28
CA VAL A 126 -14.76 -8.29 4.67
C VAL A 126 -13.31 -7.99 5.05
N ASP A 127 -12.51 -9.00 5.38
CA ASP A 127 -11.05 -8.83 5.53
C ASP A 127 -10.42 -8.17 4.30
N ARG A 128 -10.88 -8.53 3.09
CA ARG A 128 -10.40 -7.93 1.84
C ARG A 128 -11.26 -6.73 1.44
N SER A 129 -12.56 -6.95 1.26
CA SER A 129 -13.44 -5.92 0.70
C SER A 129 -13.63 -4.73 1.66
N GLY A 130 -13.71 -4.98 2.97
CA GLY A 130 -13.75 -3.94 3.99
C GLY A 130 -12.45 -3.14 4.06
N ALA A 131 -11.28 -3.79 3.98
CA ALA A 131 -9.99 -3.09 3.93
C ALA A 131 -9.85 -2.22 2.67
N TYR A 132 -10.29 -2.72 1.50
CA TYR A 132 -10.30 -1.95 0.26
C TYR A 132 -11.28 -0.76 0.35
N ALA A 133 -12.45 -0.96 0.95
CA ALA A 133 -13.40 0.13 1.18
C ALA A 133 -12.83 1.18 2.14
N ALA A 134 -12.15 0.78 3.23
CA ALA A 134 -11.50 1.72 4.14
C ALA A 134 -10.43 2.56 3.42
N ARG A 135 -9.60 1.93 2.58
CA ARG A 135 -8.64 2.64 1.71
C ARG A 135 -9.34 3.62 0.78
N TRP A 136 -10.39 3.18 0.09
CA TRP A 136 -11.16 4.00 -0.84
C TRP A 136 -11.75 5.24 -0.17
N VAL A 137 -12.37 5.07 1.01
CA VAL A 137 -12.90 6.16 1.84
C VAL A 137 -11.79 7.13 2.25
N ALA A 138 -10.72 6.61 2.88
CA ALA A 138 -9.63 7.43 3.39
C ALA A 138 -8.97 8.26 2.28
N LYS A 139 -8.67 7.63 1.14
CA LYS A 139 -8.03 8.28 0.00
C LYS A 139 -8.90 9.39 -0.59
N ASN A 140 -10.20 9.16 -0.74
CA ASN A 140 -11.13 10.18 -1.24
C ASN A 140 -11.29 11.35 -0.27
N LEU A 141 -11.34 11.11 1.04
CA LEU A 141 -11.44 12.16 2.06
C LEU A 141 -10.19 13.05 2.08
N VAL A 142 -8.99 12.46 2.04
CA VAL A 142 -7.74 13.23 1.97
C VAL A 142 -7.66 14.02 0.67
N ALA A 143 -7.95 13.40 -0.48
CA ALA A 143 -7.93 14.08 -1.77
C ALA A 143 -8.98 15.20 -1.89
N ALA A 144 -10.09 15.10 -1.15
CA ALA A 144 -11.10 16.15 -1.06
C ALA A 144 -10.71 17.29 -0.12
N GLY A 145 -9.66 17.13 0.69
CA GLY A 145 -9.18 18.14 1.64
C GLY A 145 -9.86 18.09 3.01
N ALA A 146 -10.49 16.97 3.39
CA ALA A 146 -11.12 16.84 4.71
C ALA A 146 -10.08 16.76 5.85
N ALA A 147 -8.90 16.20 5.57
CA ALA A 147 -7.75 16.11 6.47
C ALA A 147 -6.47 15.89 5.65
N ASP A 148 -5.29 16.18 6.20
CA ASP A 148 -4.02 15.87 5.53
C ASP A 148 -3.65 14.37 5.66
N LYS A 149 -4.10 13.75 6.75
CA LYS A 149 -3.91 12.33 7.07
C LYS A 149 -5.18 11.80 7.72
N ILE A 150 -5.59 10.58 7.35
CA ILE A 150 -6.72 9.90 7.98
C ILE A 150 -6.51 8.40 8.01
N GLU A 151 -6.85 7.79 9.13
CA GLU A 151 -7.06 6.36 9.27
C GLU A 151 -8.56 6.11 9.46
N VAL A 152 -9.08 5.10 8.75
CA VAL A 152 -10.49 4.71 8.80
C VAL A 152 -10.56 3.26 9.25
N GLU A 153 -11.26 3.02 10.34
CA GLU A 153 -11.53 1.68 10.87
C GLU A 153 -12.97 1.29 10.56
N ILE A 154 -13.17 0.04 10.11
CA ILE A 154 -14.50 -0.51 9.89
C ILE A 154 -14.54 -1.91 10.52
N ALA A 155 -15.47 -2.12 11.45
CA ALA A 155 -15.69 -3.42 12.06
C ALA A 155 -17.03 -4.02 11.64
N TYR A 156 -17.07 -5.35 11.50
CA TYR A 156 -18.27 -6.10 11.13
C TYR A 156 -18.51 -7.23 12.13
N ALA A 157 -19.78 -7.55 12.34
CA ALA A 157 -20.20 -8.79 12.99
C ALA A 157 -20.63 -9.80 11.92
N ILE A 158 -20.30 -11.08 12.11
CA ILE A 158 -20.69 -12.14 11.18
C ILE A 158 -22.20 -12.19 10.99
N GLY A 159 -22.66 -12.24 9.73
CA GLY A 159 -24.09 -12.24 9.39
C GLY A 159 -24.77 -10.87 9.43
N VAL A 160 -24.09 -9.81 9.88
CA VAL A 160 -24.63 -8.44 9.92
C VAL A 160 -24.09 -7.64 8.74
N ALA A 161 -24.99 -7.14 7.89
CA ALA A 161 -24.59 -6.43 6.67
C ALA A 161 -24.03 -5.04 6.94
N ARG A 162 -24.56 -4.31 7.93
CA ARG A 162 -24.05 -2.97 8.28
C ARG A 162 -22.82 -3.11 9.19
N PRO A 163 -21.80 -2.23 9.03
CA PRO A 163 -20.72 -2.15 10.00
C PRO A 163 -21.26 -1.94 11.41
N VAL A 164 -20.64 -2.59 12.40
CA VAL A 164 -20.95 -2.38 13.82
C VAL A 164 -20.25 -1.14 14.37
N SER A 165 -19.13 -0.76 13.77
CA SER A 165 -18.44 0.50 14.04
C SER A 165 -17.77 1.04 12.77
N ILE A 166 -17.74 2.36 12.68
CA ILE A 166 -16.89 3.12 11.76
C ILE A 166 -16.20 4.17 12.62
N SER A 167 -14.88 4.19 12.65
CA SER A 167 -14.09 5.15 13.42
C SER A 167 -13.08 5.86 12.51
N VAL A 168 -12.72 7.09 12.87
CA VAL A 168 -11.74 7.89 12.12
C VAL A 168 -10.71 8.51 13.06
N ASP A 169 -9.44 8.41 12.69
CA ASP A 169 -8.34 9.12 13.33
C ASP A 169 -7.63 9.98 12.29
N THR A 170 -7.69 11.29 12.47
CA THR A 170 -7.11 12.29 11.56
C THR A 170 -5.75 12.78 12.02
N PHE A 171 -5.23 12.26 13.15
CA PHE A 171 -3.93 12.64 13.70
C PHE A 171 -3.80 14.17 13.89
N ASN A 172 -4.91 14.83 14.26
CA ASN A 172 -5.02 16.28 14.42
C ASN A 172 -4.76 17.09 13.13
N THR A 173 -4.95 16.49 11.96
CA THR A 173 -4.80 17.15 10.64
C THR A 173 -6.13 17.49 9.97
N GLU A 174 -7.24 17.26 10.65
CA GLU A 174 -8.58 17.53 10.13
C GLU A 174 -8.80 19.02 9.84
N LYS A 175 -9.49 19.31 8.73
CA LYS A 175 -9.93 20.66 8.35
C LYS A 175 -11.40 20.91 8.70
N ILE A 176 -12.11 19.84 9.07
CA ILE A 176 -13.50 19.83 9.53
C ILE A 176 -13.63 18.91 10.75
N SER A 177 -14.73 19.00 11.51
CA SER A 177 -14.90 18.13 12.69
C SER A 177 -14.96 16.64 12.30
N LYS A 178 -14.43 15.77 13.17
CA LYS A 178 -14.50 14.32 13.00
C LYS A 178 -15.93 13.82 12.85
N ASP A 179 -16.89 14.42 13.57
CA ASP A 179 -18.31 14.11 13.43
C ASP A 179 -18.83 14.38 12.02
N LYS A 180 -18.40 15.48 11.39
CA LYS A 180 -18.78 15.79 10.01
C LYS A 180 -18.12 14.82 9.02
N ILE A 181 -16.87 14.41 9.27
CA ILE A 181 -16.22 13.36 8.47
C ILE A 181 -17.04 12.06 8.55
N LEU A 182 -17.46 11.64 9.75
CA LEU A 182 -18.29 10.45 9.94
C LEU A 182 -19.67 10.59 9.26
N GLU A 183 -20.29 11.76 9.31
CA GLU A 183 -21.55 12.04 8.60
C GLU A 183 -21.37 11.87 7.08
N ILE A 184 -20.31 12.44 6.51
CA ILE A 184 -19.96 12.32 5.09
C ILE A 184 -19.74 10.85 4.71
N ILE A 185 -19.02 10.10 5.54
CA ILE A 185 -18.78 8.66 5.30
C ILE A 185 -20.12 7.92 5.24
N ASN A 186 -20.98 8.09 6.25
CA ASN A 186 -22.27 7.41 6.32
C ASN A 186 -23.23 7.81 5.19
N LYS A 187 -23.09 9.04 4.66
CA LYS A 187 -23.94 9.55 3.58
C LYS A 187 -23.50 9.09 2.19
N LEU A 188 -22.19 9.09 1.92
CA LEU A 188 -21.65 8.88 0.56
C LEU A 188 -21.14 7.47 0.29
N PHE A 189 -20.87 6.69 1.34
CA PHE A 189 -20.27 5.36 1.22
C PHE A 189 -21.19 4.30 1.85
N ASP A 190 -21.76 3.44 0.99
CA ASP A 190 -22.51 2.28 1.46
C ASP A 190 -21.54 1.13 1.79
N LEU A 191 -21.11 1.09 3.05
CA LEU A 191 -20.12 0.14 3.55
C LEU A 191 -20.71 -1.24 3.89
N ARG A 192 -21.86 -1.62 3.32
CA ARG A 192 -22.34 -3.00 3.40
C ARG A 192 -21.55 -3.88 2.43
N PRO A 193 -21.20 -5.15 2.76
CA PRO A 193 -20.36 -5.99 1.90
C PRO A 193 -20.87 -6.10 0.46
N GLY A 194 -22.19 -6.26 0.26
CA GLY A 194 -22.79 -6.33 -1.07
C GLY A 194 -22.71 -5.02 -1.86
N ALA A 195 -22.79 -3.87 -1.17
CA ALA A 195 -22.65 -2.56 -1.80
C ALA A 195 -21.20 -2.25 -2.14
N ILE A 196 -20.25 -2.59 -1.25
CA ILE A 196 -18.81 -2.50 -1.53
C ILE A 196 -18.45 -3.31 -2.80
N ILE A 197 -18.95 -4.54 -2.89
CA ILE A 197 -18.73 -5.40 -4.07
C ILE A 197 -19.25 -4.75 -5.35
N ARG A 198 -20.42 -4.12 -5.30
CA ARG A 198 -21.05 -3.45 -6.43
C ARG A 198 -20.28 -2.19 -6.83
N ASP A 199 -20.03 -1.31 -5.87
CA ASP A 199 -19.49 0.04 -6.13
C ASP A 199 -18.02 -0.01 -6.55
N LEU A 200 -17.26 -0.97 -6.02
CA LEU A 200 -15.88 -1.22 -6.42
C LEU A 200 -15.75 -2.28 -7.53
N ASP A 201 -16.87 -2.79 -8.06
CA ASP A 201 -16.90 -3.81 -9.12
C ASP A 201 -15.90 -4.96 -8.89
N LEU A 202 -16.04 -5.62 -7.73
CA LEU A 202 -15.06 -6.58 -7.21
C LEU A 202 -15.24 -8.01 -7.77
N ARG A 203 -16.33 -8.31 -8.47
CA ARG A 203 -16.56 -9.65 -9.04
C ARG A 203 -15.87 -9.83 -10.40
N ARG A 204 -14.56 -9.59 -10.42
CA ARG A 204 -13.69 -9.69 -11.60
C ARG A 204 -12.34 -10.32 -11.23
N PRO A 205 -11.63 -10.94 -12.18
CA PRO A 205 -10.34 -11.59 -11.94
C PRO A 205 -9.17 -10.58 -11.88
N ILE A 206 -9.25 -9.60 -10.97
CA ILE A 206 -8.26 -8.50 -10.86
C ILE A 206 -7.19 -8.73 -9.78
N TYR A 207 -7.32 -9.78 -8.97
CA TYR A 207 -6.59 -9.92 -7.71
C TYR A 207 -5.17 -10.49 -7.82
N ILE A 208 -4.84 -11.20 -8.90
CA ILE A 208 -3.49 -11.80 -9.03
C ILE A 208 -2.40 -10.72 -9.02
N LYS A 209 -2.70 -9.55 -9.59
CA LYS A 209 -1.78 -8.41 -9.67
C LYS A 209 -1.54 -7.71 -8.32
N THR A 210 -2.39 -7.99 -7.32
CA THR A 210 -2.28 -7.42 -5.97
C THR A 210 -1.49 -8.32 -5.02
N ALA A 211 -1.22 -9.57 -5.39
CA ALA A 211 -0.61 -10.57 -4.50
C ALA A 211 0.88 -10.29 -4.18
N ALA A 212 1.47 -9.27 -4.81
CA ALA A 212 2.81 -8.76 -4.55
C ALA A 212 2.80 -7.23 -4.72
N TYR A 213 3.81 -6.57 -4.14
CA TYR A 213 4.01 -5.12 -4.22
C TYR A 213 2.95 -4.24 -3.54
N GLY A 214 2.20 -4.81 -2.60
CA GLY A 214 1.15 -4.09 -1.89
C GLY A 214 -0.15 -3.96 -2.69
N HIS A 215 -1.24 -3.90 -1.93
CA HIS A 215 -2.60 -3.76 -2.44
C HIS A 215 -3.02 -2.30 -2.65
N PHE A 216 -2.26 -1.34 -2.11
CA PHE A 216 -2.59 0.08 -2.06
C PHE A 216 -1.49 0.94 -2.69
N GLY A 217 -1.85 2.14 -3.14
CA GLY A 217 -0.91 3.13 -3.68
C GLY A 217 -0.35 2.80 -5.08
N ARG A 218 -0.85 1.73 -5.71
CA ARG A 218 -0.43 1.28 -7.05
C ARG A 218 -1.00 2.19 -8.15
N THR A 219 -0.15 2.63 -9.05
CA THR A 219 -0.50 3.47 -10.22
C THR A 219 -0.32 2.75 -11.56
N ASP A 220 0.34 1.60 -11.54
CA ASP A 220 0.65 0.76 -12.71
C ASP A 220 -0.50 -0.20 -13.10
N ILE A 221 -1.51 -0.32 -12.24
CA ILE A 221 -2.68 -1.18 -12.43
C ILE A 221 -3.97 -0.46 -12.01
N ASP A 222 -5.08 -0.72 -12.71
CA ASP A 222 -6.40 -0.17 -12.36
C ASP A 222 -7.01 -0.92 -11.18
N LEU A 223 -6.96 -0.29 -10.00
CA LEU A 223 -7.58 -0.76 -8.77
C LEU A 223 -8.76 0.12 -8.40
N PRO A 224 -10.00 -0.41 -8.33
CA PRO A 224 -11.19 0.39 -8.05
C PRO A 224 -11.13 1.20 -6.75
N TRP A 225 -10.51 0.65 -5.70
CA TRP A 225 -10.37 1.32 -4.39
C TRP A 225 -9.31 2.43 -4.37
N GLU A 226 -8.50 2.57 -5.42
CA GLU A 226 -7.56 3.69 -5.57
C GLU A 226 -8.17 4.87 -6.33
N ARG A 227 -9.41 4.74 -6.83
CA ARG A 227 -10.09 5.81 -7.58
C ARG A 227 -10.50 6.97 -6.66
N LEU A 228 -10.48 8.18 -7.21
CA LEU A 228 -10.86 9.42 -6.54
C LEU A 228 -12.24 9.92 -7.01
N ASP A 229 -13.17 8.98 -7.18
CA ASP A 229 -14.49 9.18 -7.76
C ASP A 229 -15.50 9.86 -6.81
N LYS A 230 -15.23 9.84 -5.49
CA LYS A 230 -16.06 10.51 -4.48
C LYS A 230 -15.59 11.92 -4.11
N VAL A 231 -14.44 12.37 -4.61
CA VAL A 231 -13.86 13.68 -4.25
C VAL A 231 -14.82 14.84 -4.47
N ASN A 232 -15.50 14.89 -5.63
CA ASN A 232 -16.41 16.00 -5.94
C ASN A 232 -17.68 15.98 -5.08
N GLU A 233 -18.21 14.80 -4.76
CA GLU A 233 -19.35 14.65 -3.85
C GLU A 233 -18.95 15.10 -2.43
N ILE A 234 -17.78 14.70 -1.95
CA ILE A 234 -17.26 15.11 -0.64
C ILE A 234 -17.08 16.63 -0.58
N LYS A 235 -16.46 17.25 -1.59
CA LYS A 235 -16.26 18.71 -1.61
C LYS A 235 -17.57 19.50 -1.48
N LYS A 236 -18.65 19.03 -2.14
CA LYS A 236 -19.98 19.64 -2.00
C LYS A 236 -20.49 19.60 -0.55
N GLU A 237 -20.24 18.51 0.17
CA GLU A 237 -20.60 18.40 1.59
C GLU A 237 -19.73 19.29 2.48
N LEU A 238 -18.46 19.49 2.12
CA LEU A 238 -17.57 20.43 2.81
C LEU A 238 -18.06 21.88 2.61
N ASP A 239 -18.36 22.29 1.38
CA ASP A 239 -18.80 23.65 1.04
C ASP A 239 -20.17 24.00 1.67
N SER A 240 -21.11 23.06 1.67
CA SER A 240 -22.44 23.23 2.29
C SER A 240 -22.37 23.48 3.80
N SER A 241 -21.26 23.11 4.44
CA SER A 241 -21.04 23.35 5.87
C SER A 241 -20.46 24.73 6.18
N LEU A 242 -19.79 25.36 5.20
CA LEU A 242 -19.26 26.72 5.33
C LEU A 242 -20.36 27.78 5.21
N SER A 243 -21.40 27.51 4.40
CA SER A 243 -22.54 28.40 4.21
C SER A 243 -23.57 28.39 5.36
N LEU A 244 -23.48 27.44 6.30
CA LEU A 244 -24.30 27.40 7.52
C LEU A 244 -23.67 28.13 8.71
N LYS A 245 -22.46 28.70 8.56
CA LYS A 245 -21.73 29.44 9.61
C LYS A 245 -21.77 30.97 9.43
N ILE A 246 -22.61 31.48 8.53
CA ILE A 246 -22.90 32.92 8.34
C ILE A 246 -24.34 33.15 8.81
#